data_AF-A0A0Q6UMV5-F1
#
_entry.id   AF-A0A0Q6UMV5-F1
#
_cell.length_a   1.000
_cell.length_b   1.000
_cell.length_c   1.000
_cell.angle_alpha   90.00
_cell.angle_beta   90.00
_cell.angle_gamma   90.00
#
_symmetry.space_group_name_H-M   'P 1'
#
loop_
_entity.id
_entity.type
_entity.pdbx_description
1 polymer ?
#
loop_
_entity_poly.entity_id
_entity_poly.type
_entity_poly.pdbx_seq_one_letter_code
_entity_poly.pdbx_strand_id
1 'polypeptide(L)'
;MSQDLEALGQAIVANSAGAISTYHVAFGELTVLGSAPRVVQALTYLRDHPDYRFHQLVDLTAVDYPERAARFDVVYHLLSMVKNARVRLKVQTDEDTPVPSATAVFPVADWFEREAFDMYGVFFEGHPDLRRILTDYGFHGHPLRKDFPMTGYVEVRYDDELKRVVYEPVKITEFRAFDFMSPWEGAKYALPGDEKAEKRAGDA
;
A
#
# COMPACT_ATOMS: atom_id res chain seq x y z
N MET A 1 -22.94 -11.18 6.35
CA MET A 1 -21.47 -11.08 6.08
C MET A 1 -20.96 -9.64 6.17
N SER A 2 -21.65 -8.64 5.60
CA SER A 2 -21.24 -7.22 5.79
C SER A 2 -21.38 -6.79 7.25
N GLN A 3 -22.50 -7.13 7.89
CA GLN A 3 -22.79 -6.76 9.29
C GLN A 3 -21.75 -7.30 10.29
N ASP A 4 -21.24 -8.51 10.08
CA ASP A 4 -20.21 -9.11 10.95
C ASP A 4 -18.88 -8.35 10.87
N LEU A 5 -18.53 -7.85 9.68
CA LEU A 5 -17.33 -7.05 9.46
C LEU A 5 -17.49 -5.62 10.01
N GLU A 6 -18.68 -5.06 9.93
CA GLU A 6 -18.99 -3.76 10.54
C GLU A 6 -18.91 -3.83 12.06
N ALA A 7 -19.46 -4.88 12.68
CA ALA A 7 -19.35 -5.13 14.11
C ALA A 7 -17.89 -5.34 14.54
N LEU A 8 -17.11 -6.09 13.74
CA LEU A 8 -15.67 -6.28 13.97
C LEU A 8 -14.91 -4.95 13.88
N GLY A 9 -15.18 -4.15 12.86
CA GLY A 9 -14.59 -2.81 12.68
C GLY A 9 -14.89 -1.90 13.84
N GLN A 10 -16.15 -1.83 14.27
CA GLN A 10 -16.58 -1.02 15.40
C GLN A 10 -15.91 -1.47 16.71
N ALA A 11 -15.81 -2.77 16.95
CA ALA A 11 -15.13 -3.32 18.13
C ALA A 11 -13.63 -2.98 18.13
N ILE A 12 -12.97 -3.07 16.97
CA ILE A 12 -11.55 -2.72 16.82
C ILE A 12 -11.34 -1.24 17.13
N VAL A 13 -12.16 -0.34 16.56
CA VAL A 13 -12.01 1.11 16.81
C VAL A 13 -12.23 1.43 18.29
N ALA A 14 -13.30 0.92 18.90
CA ALA A 14 -13.65 1.20 20.29
C ALA A 14 -12.56 0.78 21.30
N ASN A 15 -11.91 -0.35 21.04
CA ASN A 15 -10.93 -0.94 21.97
C ASN A 15 -9.46 -0.58 21.65
N SER A 16 -9.20 0.13 20.55
CA SER A 16 -7.85 0.44 20.05
C SER A 16 -7.07 1.49 20.85
N ALA A 17 -7.60 2.00 21.96
CA ALA A 17 -7.01 3.08 22.76
C ALA A 17 -6.59 4.33 21.93
N GLY A 18 -7.27 4.57 20.80
CA GLY A 18 -6.98 5.68 19.90
C GLY A 18 -5.75 5.46 18.99
N ALA A 19 -5.27 4.23 18.82
CA ALA A 19 -4.30 3.90 17.77
C ALA A 19 -4.97 3.85 16.38
N ILE A 20 -6.26 3.51 16.36
CA ILE A 20 -7.10 3.42 15.18
C ILE A 20 -8.18 4.50 15.27
N SER A 21 -8.36 5.26 14.18
CA SER A 21 -9.29 6.39 14.13
C SER A 21 -10.66 5.99 13.59
N THR A 22 -10.68 5.28 12.46
CA THR A 22 -11.91 5.01 11.68
C THR A 22 -11.81 3.67 10.96
N TYR A 23 -12.96 3.15 10.50
CA TYR A 23 -13.03 1.95 9.69
C TYR A 23 -13.98 2.15 8.50
N HIS A 24 -13.74 1.38 7.43
CA HIS A 24 -14.55 1.35 6.24
C HIS A 24 -14.71 -0.10 5.79
N VAL A 25 -15.94 -0.51 5.51
CA VAL A 25 -16.26 -1.81 4.91
C VAL A 25 -16.71 -1.56 3.48
N ALA A 26 -16.02 -2.17 2.52
CA ALA A 26 -16.37 -2.09 1.11
C ALA A 26 -16.08 -3.43 0.45
N PHE A 27 -17.01 -3.89 -0.41
CA PHE A 27 -16.86 -5.14 -1.18
C PHE A 27 -16.50 -6.38 -0.32
N GLY A 28 -16.93 -6.43 0.94
CA GLY A 28 -16.62 -7.52 1.87
C GLY A 28 -15.23 -7.46 2.50
N GLU A 29 -14.51 -6.34 2.38
CA GLU A 29 -13.22 -6.12 3.03
C GLU A 29 -13.30 -5.03 4.10
N LEU A 30 -12.74 -5.32 5.28
CA LEU A 30 -12.60 -4.36 6.37
C LEU A 30 -11.27 -3.61 6.25
N THR A 31 -11.35 -2.30 6.03
CA THR A 31 -10.22 -1.37 6.07
C THR A 31 -10.29 -0.53 7.33
N VAL A 32 -9.19 -0.44 8.03
CA VAL A 32 -9.04 0.27 9.29
C VAL A 32 -7.99 1.36 9.09
N LEU A 33 -8.27 2.58 9.55
CA LEU A 33 -7.37 3.72 9.43
C LEU A 33 -6.68 3.97 10.77
N GLY A 34 -5.35 3.99 10.75
CA GLY A 34 -4.50 4.20 11.91
C GLY A 34 -3.63 5.45 11.79
N SER A 35 -3.12 5.90 12.92
CA SER A 35 -2.13 7.00 12.97
C SER A 35 -0.72 6.45 12.77
N ALA A 36 0.09 7.11 11.94
CA ALA A 36 1.48 6.73 11.65
C ALA A 36 2.34 6.48 12.90
N PRO A 37 2.46 7.40 13.88
CA PRO A 37 3.28 7.18 15.06
C PRO A 37 2.82 6.02 15.95
N ARG A 38 1.56 5.56 15.81
CA ARG A 38 0.98 4.48 16.61
C ARG A 38 0.83 3.17 15.83
N VAL A 39 1.45 3.04 14.66
CA VAL A 39 1.31 1.85 13.81
C VAL A 39 1.72 0.57 14.52
N VAL A 40 2.84 0.58 15.26
CA VAL A 40 3.33 -0.59 16.02
C VAL A 40 2.34 -1.00 17.09
N GLN A 41 1.72 -0.03 17.79
CA GLN A 41 0.69 -0.30 18.79
C GLN A 41 -0.55 -0.92 18.15
N ALA A 42 -1.00 -0.38 17.01
CA ALA A 42 -2.14 -0.91 16.27
C ALA A 42 -1.90 -2.34 15.77
N LEU A 43 -0.72 -2.61 15.19
CA LEU A 43 -0.34 -3.94 14.70
C LEU A 43 -0.21 -4.95 15.84
N THR A 44 0.40 -4.56 16.97
CA THR A 44 0.52 -5.41 18.16
C THR A 44 -0.87 -5.75 18.72
N TYR A 45 -1.77 -4.76 18.79
CA TYR A 45 -3.15 -4.97 19.22
C TYR A 45 -3.89 -5.96 18.31
N LEU A 46 -3.81 -5.78 16.99
CA LEU A 46 -4.46 -6.67 16.03
C LEU A 46 -3.90 -8.10 16.08
N ARG A 47 -2.60 -8.25 16.36
CA ARG A 47 -1.93 -9.55 16.49
C ARG A 47 -2.31 -10.27 17.79
N ASP A 48 -2.22 -9.59 18.93
CA ASP A 48 -2.26 -10.22 20.26
C ASP A 48 -3.69 -10.34 20.83
N HIS A 49 -4.67 -9.59 20.31
CA HIS A 49 -6.03 -9.64 20.81
C HIS A 49 -6.67 -11.03 20.59
N PRO A 50 -7.24 -11.67 21.63
CA PRO A 50 -7.68 -13.07 21.60
C PRO A 50 -8.83 -13.33 20.61
N ASP A 51 -9.62 -12.31 20.30
CA ASP A 51 -10.75 -12.43 19.37
C ASP A 51 -10.36 -12.25 17.90
N TYR A 52 -9.24 -11.56 17.62
CA TYR A 52 -8.83 -11.17 16.27
C TYR A 52 -7.72 -12.05 15.73
N ARG A 53 -6.62 -12.14 16.50
CA ARG A 53 -5.50 -13.05 16.22
C ARG A 53 -4.94 -12.93 14.80
N PHE A 54 -4.64 -11.70 14.37
CA PHE A 54 -4.02 -11.44 13.07
C PHE A 54 -2.52 -11.77 13.10
N HIS A 55 -2.20 -13.07 12.98
CA HIS A 55 -0.84 -13.57 13.12
C HIS A 55 0.05 -13.38 11.88
N GLN A 56 -0.56 -13.21 10.70
CA GLN A 56 0.18 -13.17 9.43
C GLN A 56 0.06 -11.80 8.78
N LEU A 57 1.21 -11.17 8.53
CA LEU A 57 1.32 -10.06 7.58
C LEU A 57 1.48 -10.67 6.18
N VAL A 58 0.50 -10.41 5.32
CA VAL A 58 0.45 -10.92 3.94
C VAL A 58 1.27 -10.03 3.03
N ASP A 59 1.11 -8.72 3.18
CA ASP A 59 1.70 -7.73 2.30
C ASP A 59 1.79 -6.36 3.00
N LEU A 60 2.77 -5.56 2.59
CA LEU A 60 2.89 -4.16 2.97
C LEU A 60 3.22 -3.38 1.71
N THR A 61 2.33 -2.46 1.36
CA THR A 61 2.45 -1.63 0.17
C THR A 61 2.29 -0.16 0.55
N ALA A 62 2.76 0.73 -0.31
CA ALA A 62 2.43 2.15 -0.24
C ALA A 62 1.67 2.56 -1.50
N VAL A 63 0.83 3.58 -1.39
CA VAL A 63 0.10 4.18 -2.50
C VAL A 63 0.31 5.68 -2.47
N ASP A 64 0.68 6.23 -3.62
CA ASP A 64 0.93 7.65 -3.79
C ASP A 64 -0.32 8.39 -4.30
N TYR A 65 -0.80 9.34 -3.48
CA TYR A 65 -1.87 10.29 -3.78
C TYR A 65 -1.33 11.73 -3.76
N PRO A 66 -0.84 12.26 -4.89
CA PRO A 66 -0.16 13.56 -4.94
C PRO A 66 -1.07 14.75 -4.60
N GLU A 67 -2.39 14.60 -4.71
CA GLU A 67 -3.37 15.65 -4.38
C GLU A 67 -3.56 15.85 -2.86
N ARG A 68 -3.08 14.93 -2.03
CA ARG A 68 -3.27 14.97 -0.56
C ARG A 68 -2.03 15.56 0.13
N ALA A 69 -2.25 16.20 1.28
CA ALA A 69 -1.16 16.71 2.12
C ALA A 69 -0.28 15.57 2.67
N ALA A 70 -0.91 14.50 3.16
CA ALA A 70 -0.24 13.23 3.42
C ALA A 70 -0.27 12.40 2.13
N ARG A 71 0.82 12.49 1.37
CA ARG A 71 0.95 11.95 0.01
C ARG A 71 0.89 10.43 -0.02
N PHE A 72 1.48 9.75 0.97
CA PHE A 72 1.64 8.30 0.96
C PHE A 72 0.66 7.62 1.91
N ASP A 73 -0.13 6.69 1.38
CA ASP A 73 -0.91 5.75 2.19
C ASP A 73 -0.11 4.43 2.29
N VAL A 74 0.43 4.12 3.46
CA VAL A 74 1.04 2.83 3.78
C VAL A 74 -0.06 1.85 4.19
N VAL A 75 -0.11 0.70 3.53
CA VAL A 75 -1.17 -0.30 3.62
C VAL A 75 -0.58 -1.61 4.11
N TYR A 76 -1.07 -2.11 5.23
CA TYR A 76 -0.73 -3.41 5.79
C TYR A 76 -1.88 -4.38 5.59
N HIS A 77 -1.61 -5.52 4.96
CA HIS A 77 -2.57 -6.59 4.76
C HIS A 77 -2.36 -7.69 5.79
N LEU A 78 -3.35 -7.91 6.64
CA LEU A 78 -3.28 -8.87 7.73
C LEU A 78 -4.27 -10.02 7.52
N LEU A 79 -3.84 -11.22 7.92
CA LEU A 79 -4.63 -12.45 7.87
C LEU A 79 -4.63 -13.14 9.24
N SER A 80 -5.84 -13.50 9.69
CA SER A 80 -6.06 -14.35 10.85
C SER A 80 -6.38 -15.77 10.37
N MET A 81 -5.47 -16.70 10.59
CA MET A 81 -5.69 -18.12 10.23
C MET A 81 -6.73 -18.80 11.12
N VAL A 82 -6.89 -18.34 12.37
CA VAL A 82 -7.82 -18.94 13.33
C VAL A 82 -9.28 -18.57 13.00
N LYS A 83 -9.50 -17.32 12.61
CA LYS A 83 -10.83 -16.81 12.26
C LYS A 83 -11.10 -16.82 10.75
N ASN A 84 -10.08 -17.16 9.95
CA ASN A 84 -10.09 -17.06 8.48
C ASN A 84 -10.60 -15.68 7.99
N ALA A 85 -10.10 -14.61 8.62
CA ALA A 85 -10.53 -13.24 8.38
C ALA A 85 -9.36 -12.38 7.91
N ARG A 86 -9.62 -11.40 7.05
CA ARG A 86 -8.64 -10.44 6.53
C ARG A 86 -8.99 -9.02 6.95
N VAL A 87 -7.97 -8.25 7.28
CA VAL A 87 -8.09 -6.82 7.61
C VAL A 87 -6.97 -6.05 6.93
N ARG A 88 -7.31 -4.85 6.45
CA ARG A 88 -6.35 -3.91 5.88
C ARG A 88 -6.16 -2.75 6.86
N LEU A 89 -4.96 -2.53 7.37
CA LEU A 89 -4.63 -1.32 8.14
C LEU A 89 -4.01 -0.30 7.19
N LYS A 90 -4.55 0.91 7.15
CA LYS A 90 -4.04 2.02 6.35
C LYS A 90 -3.51 3.12 7.26
N VAL A 91 -2.35 3.64 6.93
CA VAL A 91 -1.66 4.71 7.64
C VAL A 91 -1.25 5.76 6.63
N GLN A 92 -1.50 7.03 6.95
CA GLN A 92 -1.11 8.13 6.07
C GLN A 92 0.19 8.75 6.55
N THR A 93 1.09 9.04 5.61
CA THR A 93 2.38 9.69 5.86
C THR A 93 2.71 10.67 4.74
N ASP A 94 3.58 11.62 5.03
CA ASP A 94 4.19 12.49 4.05
C ASP A 94 5.60 11.98 3.67
N GLU A 95 6.37 12.78 2.95
CA GLU A 95 7.71 12.40 2.47
C GLU A 95 8.79 12.48 3.57
N ASP A 96 8.61 13.38 4.54
CA ASP A 96 9.61 13.71 5.54
C ASP A 96 9.39 12.99 6.88
N THR A 97 8.14 12.63 7.19
CA THR A 97 7.74 12.00 8.44
C THR A 97 8.02 10.50 8.35
N PRO A 98 8.89 9.96 9.21
CA PRO A 98 9.14 8.54 9.25
C PRO A 98 7.99 7.79 9.91
N VAL A 99 7.71 6.59 9.41
CA VAL A 99 6.75 5.65 9.98
C VAL A 99 7.50 4.64 10.85
N PRO A 100 7.08 4.32 12.08
CA PRO A 100 7.74 3.29 12.88
C PRO A 100 7.71 1.92 12.18
N SER A 101 8.85 1.22 12.16
CA SER A 101 9.00 -0.11 11.57
C SER A 101 8.16 -1.16 12.28
N ALA A 102 7.47 -2.01 11.51
CA ALA A 102 6.70 -3.15 11.95
C ALA A 102 7.54 -4.43 12.13
N THR A 103 8.84 -4.39 11.85
CA THR A 103 9.77 -5.55 11.96
C THR A 103 9.76 -6.20 13.35
N ALA A 104 9.59 -5.39 14.41
CA ALA A 104 9.47 -5.88 15.79
C ALA A 104 8.19 -6.71 16.04
N VAL A 105 7.12 -6.47 15.27
CA VAL A 105 5.84 -7.19 15.39
C VAL A 105 5.79 -8.37 14.42
N PHE A 106 6.21 -8.13 13.18
CA PHE A 106 6.22 -9.09 12.08
C PHE A 106 7.59 -9.11 11.42
N PRO A 107 8.41 -10.16 11.63
CA PRO A 107 9.74 -10.25 11.02
C PRO A 107 9.74 -10.20 9.49
N VAL A 108 8.63 -10.62 8.86
CA VAL A 108 8.46 -10.57 7.40
C VAL A 108 8.39 -9.14 6.85
N ALA A 109 8.09 -8.13 7.70
CA ALA A 109 8.00 -6.74 7.28
C ALA A 109 9.34 -6.15 6.80
N ASP A 110 10.48 -6.76 7.17
CA ASP A 110 11.83 -6.28 6.80
C ASP A 110 11.99 -6.09 5.29
N TRP A 111 11.51 -7.05 4.48
CA TRP A 111 11.64 -6.97 3.03
C TRP A 111 10.66 -5.98 2.41
N PHE A 112 9.42 -5.95 2.91
CA PHE A 112 8.39 -5.07 2.37
C PHE A 112 8.63 -3.60 2.73
N GLU A 113 9.16 -3.31 3.91
CA GLU A 113 9.53 -1.94 4.30
C GLU A 113 10.68 -1.42 3.44
N ARG A 114 11.65 -2.28 3.11
CA ARG A 114 12.71 -1.94 2.14
C ARG A 114 12.19 -1.72 0.74
N GLU A 115 11.22 -2.52 0.29
CA GLU A 115 10.57 -2.33 -1.01
C GLU A 115 9.80 -1.00 -1.06
N ALA A 116 9.00 -0.70 -0.03
CA ALA A 116 8.26 0.55 0.08
C ALA A 116 9.20 1.77 0.13
N PHE A 117 10.34 1.64 0.80
CA PHE A 117 11.40 2.66 0.78
C PHE A 117 12.00 2.84 -0.62
N ASP A 118 12.35 1.76 -1.31
CA ASP A 118 12.97 1.84 -2.63
C ASP A 118 12.00 2.41 -3.70
N MET A 119 10.75 1.96 -3.68
CA MET A 119 9.76 2.31 -4.69
C MET A 119 9.06 3.65 -4.47
N TYR A 120 8.75 4.01 -3.23
CA TYR A 120 7.97 5.21 -2.88
C TYR A 120 8.77 6.23 -2.07
N GLY A 121 9.87 5.83 -1.42
CA GLY A 121 10.67 6.72 -0.58
C GLY A 121 10.09 6.94 0.81
N VAL A 122 9.24 6.03 1.30
CA VAL A 122 8.73 6.08 2.68
C VAL A 122 9.83 5.63 3.63
N PHE A 123 10.15 6.47 4.61
CA PHE A 123 11.15 6.14 5.63
C PHE A 123 10.53 5.37 6.80
N PHE A 124 11.21 4.30 7.21
CA PHE A 124 10.81 3.50 8.37
C PHE A 124 11.80 3.68 9.54
N GLU A 125 11.33 4.21 10.67
CA GLU A 125 12.14 4.41 11.88
C GLU A 125 12.30 3.08 12.64
N GLY A 126 13.53 2.76 13.06
CA GLY A 126 13.82 1.54 13.82
C GLY A 126 14.00 0.28 12.96
N HIS A 127 14.05 0.41 11.64
CA HIS A 127 14.36 -0.70 10.73
C HIS A 127 15.85 -1.12 10.85
N PRO A 128 16.18 -2.43 10.87
CA PRO A 128 17.55 -2.90 11.06
C PRO A 128 18.49 -2.59 9.88
N ASP A 129 18.05 -2.77 8.63
CA ASP A 129 18.84 -2.52 7.42
C ASP A 129 17.99 -1.88 6.30
N LEU A 130 17.71 -0.58 6.40
CA LEU A 130 16.91 0.13 5.40
C LEU A 130 17.78 0.53 4.21
N ARG A 131 17.72 -0.25 3.14
CA ARG A 131 18.41 0.02 1.86
C ARG A 131 17.59 -0.46 0.67
N ARG A 132 17.93 0.09 -0.50
CA ARG A 132 17.39 -0.32 -1.81
C ARG A 132 17.49 -1.83 -2.01
N ILE A 133 16.55 -2.40 -2.76
CA ILE A 133 16.46 -3.86 -2.96
C ILE A 133 16.07 -4.24 -4.39
N LEU A 134 15.26 -3.45 -5.07
CA LEU A 134 14.78 -3.70 -6.43
C LEU A 134 15.49 -2.82 -7.46
N THR A 135 15.84 -1.59 -7.10
CA THR A 135 16.51 -0.66 -8.02
C THR A 135 18.01 -0.91 -8.13
N ASP A 136 18.61 -0.43 -9.22
CA ASP A 136 20.06 -0.47 -9.42
C ASP A 136 20.79 0.31 -8.31
N TYR A 137 22.04 -0.07 -8.02
CA TYR A 137 22.82 0.49 -6.91
C TYR A 137 23.01 2.01 -7.00
N GLY A 138 23.12 2.55 -8.20
CA GLY A 138 23.27 3.99 -8.48
C GLY A 138 21.97 4.69 -8.86
N PHE A 139 20.81 4.06 -8.64
CA PHE A 139 19.53 4.62 -9.08
C PHE A 139 19.14 5.85 -8.23
N HIS A 140 18.82 6.94 -8.91
CA HIS A 140 18.36 8.18 -8.28
C HIS A 140 16.85 8.34 -8.49
N GLY A 141 16.11 8.44 -7.38
CA GLY A 141 14.66 8.56 -7.37
C GLY A 141 13.94 7.29 -6.90
N HIS A 142 12.61 7.37 -6.95
CA HIS A 142 11.66 6.37 -6.47
C HIS A 142 10.65 6.06 -7.60
N PRO A 143 10.74 4.88 -8.24
CA PRO A 143 10.03 4.62 -9.51
C PRO A 143 8.50 4.68 -9.46
N LEU A 144 7.87 4.31 -8.34
CA LEU A 144 6.40 4.21 -8.24
C LEU A 144 5.73 5.51 -7.80
N ARG A 145 6.50 6.58 -7.60
CA ARG A 145 5.93 7.92 -7.43
C ARG A 145 5.27 8.37 -8.73
N LYS A 146 4.10 8.99 -8.62
CA LYS A 146 3.32 9.44 -9.78
C LYS A 146 4.03 10.51 -10.62
N ASP A 147 5.01 11.18 -10.04
CA ASP A 147 5.80 12.22 -10.72
C ASP A 147 6.96 11.63 -11.53
N PHE A 148 7.28 10.34 -11.33
CA PHE A 148 8.42 9.70 -11.97
C PHE A 148 8.06 9.27 -13.41
N PRO A 149 8.89 9.59 -14.42
CA PRO A 149 8.59 9.24 -15.81
C PRO A 149 8.71 7.72 -16.01
N MET A 150 7.82 7.15 -16.83
CA MET A 150 7.80 5.70 -17.10
C MET A 150 9.15 5.17 -17.61
N THR A 151 9.83 5.91 -18.47
CA THR A 151 11.13 5.53 -19.04
C THR A 151 12.30 5.71 -18.08
N GLY A 152 12.10 6.42 -16.97
CA GLY A 152 13.18 6.92 -16.14
C GLY A 152 14.03 7.99 -16.82
N TYR A 153 15.13 8.35 -16.17
CA TYR A 153 16.05 9.41 -16.61
C TYR A 153 17.31 8.89 -17.29
N VAL A 154 17.71 7.65 -17.01
CA VAL A 154 18.97 7.06 -17.49
C VAL A 154 18.74 5.76 -18.26
N GLU A 155 19.50 5.57 -19.33
CA GLU A 155 19.64 4.32 -20.08
C GLU A 155 21.08 3.80 -19.97
N VAL A 156 21.27 2.50 -20.16
CA VAL A 156 22.58 1.86 -20.10
C VAL A 156 23.01 1.41 -21.49
N ARG A 157 24.23 1.74 -21.89
CA ARG A 157 24.87 1.23 -23.11
C ARG A 157 26.27 0.69 -22.82
N TYR A 158 26.71 -0.30 -23.60
CA TYR A 158 28.11 -0.70 -23.58
C TYR A 158 28.94 0.30 -24.39
N ASP A 159 30.05 0.77 -23.82
CA ASP A 159 31.02 1.62 -24.49
C ASP A 159 32.27 0.80 -24.83
N ASP A 160 32.57 0.64 -26.13
CA ASP A 160 33.70 -0.15 -26.58
C ASP A 160 35.06 0.53 -26.31
N GLU A 161 35.11 1.87 -26.25
CA GLU A 161 36.35 2.60 -25.97
C GLU A 161 36.73 2.47 -24.50
N LEU A 162 35.75 2.59 -23.61
CA LEU A 162 35.95 2.47 -22.15
C LEU A 162 35.86 1.01 -21.65
N LYS A 163 35.47 0.08 -22.51
CA LYS A 163 35.24 -1.35 -22.22
C LYS A 163 34.34 -1.58 -20.99
N ARG A 164 33.36 -0.71 -20.76
CA ARG A 164 32.43 -0.76 -19.61
C ARG A 164 31.02 -0.33 -20.00
N VAL A 165 30.05 -0.66 -19.13
CA VAL A 165 28.68 -0.13 -19.23
C VAL A 165 28.67 1.30 -18.71
N VAL A 166 28.08 2.22 -19.49
CA VAL A 166 27.93 3.64 -19.15
C VAL A 166 26.45 3.99 -19.03
N TYR A 167 26.16 4.91 -18.11
CA TYR A 167 24.82 5.48 -17.91
C TYR A 167 24.73 6.78 -18.70
N GLU A 168 23.75 6.89 -19.59
CA GLU A 168 23.47 8.10 -20.36
C GLU A 168 22.04 8.57 -20.16
N PRO A 169 21.72 9.86 -20.37
CA PRO A 169 20.34 10.31 -20.38
C PRO A 169 19.54 9.58 -21.47
N VAL A 170 18.31 9.17 -21.13
CA VAL A 170 17.44 8.42 -22.05
C VAL A 170 17.21 9.19 -23.35
N LYS A 171 17.38 8.52 -24.49
CA LYS A 171 17.13 9.05 -25.85
C LYS A 171 16.12 8.18 -26.59
N ILE A 172 14.88 8.15 -26.09
CA ILE A 172 13.78 7.42 -26.73
C ILE A 172 12.99 8.35 -27.66
N THR A 173 12.54 7.82 -28.79
CA THR A 173 11.77 8.52 -29.84
C THR A 173 10.30 8.83 -29.45
N GLU A 174 10.02 9.03 -28.16
CA GLU A 174 8.70 9.28 -27.52
C GLU A 174 7.89 8.03 -27.13
N PHE A 175 7.29 8.08 -25.93
CA PHE A 175 6.27 7.13 -25.46
C PHE A 175 4.88 7.66 -25.83
N ARG A 176 4.10 6.86 -26.56
CA ARG A 176 2.73 7.23 -26.96
C ARG A 176 1.74 6.89 -25.85
N ALA A 177 1.31 7.90 -25.10
CA ALA A 177 0.22 7.78 -24.13
C ALA A 177 -1.13 7.89 -24.83
N PHE A 178 -1.90 6.80 -24.86
CA PHE A 178 -3.27 6.81 -25.37
C PHE A 178 -4.25 7.07 -24.24
N ASP A 179 -5.17 8.02 -24.44
CA ASP A 179 -6.29 8.23 -23.54
C ASP A 179 -7.44 7.27 -23.92
N PHE A 180 -7.75 6.34 -23.02
CA PHE A 180 -8.85 5.39 -23.18
C PHE A 180 -10.12 5.83 -22.44
N MET A 181 -10.09 7.00 -21.80
CA MET A 181 -11.24 7.49 -21.04
C MET A 181 -12.38 7.87 -21.98
N SER A 182 -13.55 7.31 -21.70
CA SER A 182 -14.78 7.72 -22.37
C SER A 182 -15.15 9.14 -21.94
N PRO A 183 -15.58 10.03 -22.87
CA PRO A 183 -16.14 11.34 -22.52
C PRO A 183 -17.44 11.26 -21.71
N TRP A 184 -18.08 10.09 -21.66
CA TRP A 184 -19.32 9.84 -20.95
C TRP A 184 -19.05 9.20 -19.59
N GLU A 185 -19.69 9.71 -18.53
CA GLU A 185 -19.76 9.01 -17.24
C GLU A 185 -20.32 7.60 -17.49
N GLY A 186 -19.58 6.57 -17.07
CA GLY A 186 -19.90 5.17 -17.39
C GLY A 186 -21.36 4.82 -17.11
N ALA A 187 -21.94 3.98 -17.96
CA ALA A 187 -23.34 3.58 -17.86
C ALA A 187 -23.64 2.98 -16.48
N LYS A 188 -24.42 3.70 -15.65
CA LYS A 188 -25.06 3.17 -14.43
C LYS A 188 -26.26 2.27 -14.77
N TYR A 189 -26.26 1.64 -15.94
CA TYR A 189 -27.34 0.79 -16.38
C TYR A 189 -26.99 -0.65 -16.02
N ALA A 190 -27.71 -1.23 -15.07
CA ALA A 190 -27.93 -2.66 -15.09
C ALA A 190 -28.47 -3.00 -16.48
N LEU A 191 -27.68 -3.76 -17.26
CA LEU A 191 -28.11 -4.22 -18.57
C LEU A 191 -29.43 -4.97 -18.40
N PRO A 192 -30.46 -4.74 -19.26
CA PRO A 192 -31.69 -5.52 -19.19
C PRO A 192 -31.38 -7.02 -19.33
N GLY A 193 -31.55 -7.77 -18.23
CA GLY A 193 -31.15 -9.19 -18.13
C GLY A 193 -30.06 -9.49 -17.09
N ASP A 194 -29.42 -8.47 -16.51
CA ASP A 194 -28.37 -8.59 -15.49
C ASP A 194 -28.88 -8.37 -14.05
N GLU A 195 -30.18 -8.59 -13.82
CA GLU A 195 -30.86 -8.50 -12.51
C GLU A 195 -30.29 -9.46 -11.44
N LYS A 196 -29.38 -10.37 -11.84
CA LYS A 196 -28.62 -11.25 -10.94
C LYS A 196 -27.27 -10.67 -10.50
N ALA A 197 -26.72 -9.69 -11.21
CA ALA A 197 -25.48 -9.00 -10.82
C ALA A 197 -25.71 -8.09 -9.60
N GLU A 198 -26.85 -7.38 -9.55
CA GLU A 198 -27.25 -6.58 -8.38
C GLU A 198 -27.45 -7.43 -7.12
N LYS A 199 -27.90 -8.70 -7.26
CA LYS A 199 -28.15 -9.59 -6.12
C LYS A 199 -26.89 -10.12 -5.40
N ARG A 200 -25.67 -9.80 -5.87
CA ARG A 200 -24.42 -10.28 -5.24
C ARG A 200 -23.71 -9.27 -4.35
N ALA A 201 -24.24 -8.06 -4.18
CA ALA A 201 -23.72 -7.08 -3.24
C ALA A 201 -24.79 -6.66 -2.22
N GLY A 202 -24.92 -7.43 -1.14
CA GLY A 202 -25.12 -6.87 0.20
C GLY A 202 -26.46 -6.20 0.55
N ASP A 203 -27.59 -6.89 0.39
CA ASP A 203 -28.75 -6.69 1.27
C ASP A 203 -28.99 -7.99 2.07
N ALA A 204 -28.19 -8.16 3.13
CA ALA A 204 -28.44 -8.93 4.37
C ALA A 204 -27.18 -8.96 5.25
#